data_AF-Q0ZKI8-F1
#
_entry.id   AF-Q0ZKI8-F1
#
_cell.length_a   1.000
_cell.length_b   1.000
_cell.length_c   1.000
_cell.angle_alpha   90.00
_cell.angle_beta   90.00
_cell.angle_gamma   90.00
#
_symmetry.space_group_name_H-M   'P 1'
#
loop_
_entity.id
_entity.type
_entity.pdbx_description
1 polymer ?
#
loop_
_entity_poly.entity_id
_entity_poly.type
_entity_poly.pdbx_seq_one_letter_code
_entity_poly.pdbx_strand_id
1 'polypeptide(L)'
;MEKLKTFLKKFKWYLIGGTVLLLGIILVITLFVKNHKINVEDDVQVSFHGYEKSGTAEITDKSYDKVMNKLYIRALKQSNFKNKEIIRMIENNEDEDIEEENLNYDELQQMRHASKIMDNVNFNIYNNENLSNGDKVKVQLKLEKGTSKEFKLKAKEFTKEFKVHGLKKPKELSAKDLIEGFNPKFTGVNGSGSLNLITKDAPKNLSNLSLSNYEFTVPNNGNLKNGDSIKLTIPQDLIDDINNNDSSSFKGKKTYTIEANDLPELNKLENISETLDRNNKLIKDEYNSSKYTKYKTENIDNYYKVDYDVSSDDYFDDDKEEGEKVSPASKIEPTKITLITAVKVTRTSEYNDPDVYYNYKGYKNYNLENNRLVKDDITEEVSTSSDEDSMNDLHDELTSDDYKKL
;
A
#
# COMPACT_ATOMS: atom_id res chain seq x y z
N MET A 1 16.00 84.12 -45.49
CA MET A 1 14.75 84.04 -44.71
C MET A 1 13.47 84.23 -45.54
N GLU A 2 13.44 85.09 -46.55
CA GLU A 2 12.23 85.31 -47.37
C GLU A 2 11.76 84.07 -48.17
N LYS A 3 12.67 83.34 -48.83
CA LYS A 3 12.32 82.12 -49.59
C LYS A 3 11.62 81.04 -48.75
N LEU A 4 12.01 80.91 -47.48
CA LEU A 4 11.38 79.99 -46.53
C LEU A 4 9.96 80.45 -46.15
N LYS A 5 9.76 81.76 -45.92
CA LYS A 5 8.44 82.36 -45.66
C LYS A 5 7.49 82.19 -46.84
N THR A 6 7.97 82.33 -48.08
CA THR A 6 7.15 82.19 -49.29
C THR A 6 6.75 80.73 -49.53
N PHE A 7 7.68 79.78 -49.30
CA PHE A 7 7.40 78.35 -49.38
C PHE A 7 6.39 77.88 -48.32
N LEU A 8 6.58 78.30 -47.05
CA LEU A 8 5.67 78.01 -45.96
C LEU A 8 4.26 78.61 -46.17
N LYS A 9 4.15 79.80 -46.81
CA LYS A 9 2.86 80.38 -47.20
C LYS A 9 2.18 79.59 -48.33
N LYS A 10 2.94 79.16 -49.34
CA LYS A 10 2.41 78.45 -50.51
C LYS A 10 1.92 77.04 -50.20
N PHE A 11 2.59 76.34 -49.27
CA PHE A 11 2.25 74.98 -48.87
C PHE A 11 1.60 74.86 -47.48
N LYS A 12 1.21 75.99 -46.86
CA LYS A 12 0.67 76.04 -45.49
C LYS A 12 -0.45 75.03 -45.25
N TRP A 13 -1.39 74.93 -46.19
CA TRP A 13 -2.54 74.01 -46.09
C TRP A 13 -2.15 72.53 -46.25
N TYR A 14 -1.16 72.21 -47.08
CA TYR A 14 -0.64 70.85 -47.21
C TYR A 14 0.19 70.41 -45.99
N LEU A 15 0.96 71.32 -45.39
CA LEU A 15 1.70 71.07 -44.15
C LEU A 15 0.76 70.88 -42.95
N ILE A 16 -0.29 71.70 -42.84
CA ILE A 16 -1.33 71.55 -41.82
C ILE A 16 -2.09 70.22 -42.01
N GLY A 17 -2.51 69.92 -43.24
CA GLY A 17 -3.19 68.66 -43.57
C GLY A 17 -2.34 67.43 -43.26
N GLY A 18 -1.05 67.44 -43.62
CA GLY A 18 -0.11 66.36 -43.30
C GLY A 18 0.09 66.18 -41.79
N THR A 19 0.18 67.26 -41.02
CA THR A 19 0.36 67.21 -39.56
C THR A 19 -0.89 66.64 -38.86
N VAL A 20 -2.09 67.06 -39.28
CA VAL A 20 -3.36 66.55 -38.72
C VAL A 20 -3.54 65.06 -39.02
N LEU A 21 -3.19 64.62 -40.23
CA LEU A 21 -3.28 63.21 -40.62
C LEU A 21 -2.28 62.34 -39.83
N LEU A 22 -1.06 62.84 -39.60
CA LEU A 22 -0.04 62.17 -38.80
C LEU A 22 -0.45 62.06 -37.32
N LEU A 23 -1.02 63.13 -36.76
CA LEU A 23 -1.62 63.09 -35.41
C LEU A 23 -2.77 62.10 -35.34
N GLY A 24 -3.65 62.05 -36.36
CA GLY A 24 -4.72 61.07 -36.45
C GLY A 24 -4.21 59.63 -36.46
N ILE A 25 -3.17 59.33 -37.24
CA ILE A 25 -2.53 58.02 -37.28
C ILE A 25 -1.91 57.67 -35.92
N ILE A 26 -1.20 58.59 -35.27
CA ILE A 26 -0.65 58.38 -33.92
C ILE A 26 -1.79 58.08 -32.92
N LEU A 27 -2.91 58.79 -33.02
CA LEU A 27 -4.07 58.60 -32.14
C LEU A 27 -4.73 57.23 -32.38
N VAL A 28 -4.87 56.81 -33.63
CA VAL A 28 -5.38 55.47 -33.98
C VAL A 28 -4.42 54.37 -33.50
N ILE A 29 -3.11 54.51 -33.74
CA ILE A 29 -2.09 53.55 -33.27
C ILE A 29 -2.10 53.48 -31.75
N THR A 30 -2.11 54.62 -31.05
CA THR A 30 -2.12 54.65 -29.58
C THR A 30 -3.41 54.06 -28.99
N LEU A 31 -4.57 54.30 -29.60
CA LEU A 31 -5.83 53.66 -29.22
C LEU A 31 -5.79 52.15 -29.47
N PHE A 32 -5.26 51.71 -30.62
CA PHE A 32 -5.17 50.30 -30.97
C PHE A 32 -4.23 49.54 -30.02
N VAL A 33 -3.06 50.10 -29.73
CA VAL A 33 -2.09 49.55 -28.78
C VAL A 33 -2.66 49.54 -27.35
N LYS A 34 -3.32 50.63 -26.91
CA LYS A 34 -3.94 50.68 -25.57
C LYS A 34 -5.08 49.69 -25.41
N ASN A 35 -5.79 49.36 -26.48
CA ASN A 35 -6.95 48.47 -26.45
C ASN A 35 -6.65 47.02 -26.89
N HIS A 36 -5.41 46.72 -27.22
CA HIS A 36 -5.00 45.36 -27.58
C HIS A 36 -5.15 44.41 -26.38
N LYS A 37 -5.79 43.26 -26.63
CA LYS A 37 -5.92 42.17 -25.65
C LYS A 37 -4.79 41.17 -25.86
N ILE A 38 -4.03 40.91 -24.81
CA ILE A 38 -3.00 39.86 -24.86
C ILE A 38 -3.64 38.48 -24.99
N ASN A 39 -3.01 37.58 -25.74
CA ASN A 39 -3.37 36.17 -25.81
C ASN A 39 -2.23 35.34 -25.20
N VAL A 40 -2.58 34.44 -24.29
CA VAL A 40 -1.64 33.54 -23.59
C VAL A 40 -2.03 32.06 -23.74
N GLU A 41 -3.04 31.76 -24.56
CA GLU A 41 -3.55 30.41 -24.79
C GLU A 41 -2.48 29.43 -25.31
N ASP A 42 -1.56 29.92 -26.15
CA ASP A 42 -0.47 29.12 -26.73
C ASP A 42 0.72 28.94 -25.78
N ASP A 43 0.73 29.65 -24.66
CA ASP A 43 1.76 29.49 -23.62
C ASP A 43 1.42 28.38 -22.62
N VAL A 44 0.19 27.84 -22.67
CA VAL A 44 -0.29 26.81 -21.75
C VAL A 44 0.29 25.44 -22.11
N GLN A 45 0.94 24.79 -21.14
CA GLN A 45 1.43 23.42 -21.20
C GLN A 45 0.91 22.65 -19.98
N VAL A 46 0.55 21.38 -20.20
CA VAL A 46 -0.02 20.49 -19.19
C VAL A 46 0.83 19.23 -19.12
N SER A 47 1.20 18.84 -17.90
CA SER A 47 1.83 17.55 -17.59
C SER A 47 0.79 16.55 -17.10
N PHE A 48 1.02 15.26 -17.35
CA PHE A 48 0.17 14.16 -16.90
C PHE A 48 1.00 13.17 -16.11
N HIS A 49 0.52 12.77 -14.93
CA HIS A 49 1.26 11.95 -13.97
C HIS A 49 0.41 10.78 -13.47
N GLY A 50 1.07 9.72 -13.02
CA GLY A 50 0.43 8.55 -12.42
C GLY A 50 0.03 7.45 -13.41
N TYR A 51 -1.07 6.77 -13.09
CA TYR A 51 -1.57 5.58 -13.79
C TYR A 51 -2.95 5.82 -14.39
N GLU A 52 -3.38 4.98 -15.34
CA GLU A 52 -4.75 5.05 -15.86
C GLU A 52 -5.78 4.83 -14.73
N LYS A 53 -6.86 5.61 -14.76
CA LYS A 53 -7.96 5.71 -13.78
C LYS A 53 -7.67 6.47 -12.49
N SER A 54 -6.40 6.72 -12.17
CA SER A 54 -5.99 7.57 -11.04
C SER A 54 -5.02 8.68 -11.42
N GLY A 55 -4.81 8.89 -12.73
CA GLY A 55 -3.87 9.87 -13.23
C GLY A 55 -4.32 11.30 -12.93
N THR A 56 -3.34 12.19 -12.83
CA THR A 56 -3.57 13.62 -12.57
C THR A 56 -3.01 14.47 -13.70
N ALA A 57 -3.55 15.68 -13.82
CA ALA A 57 -3.07 16.71 -14.74
C ALA A 57 -2.80 18.01 -13.99
N GLU A 58 -1.76 18.71 -14.40
CA GLU A 58 -1.40 20.01 -13.84
C GLU A 58 -0.84 20.91 -14.94
N ILE A 59 -1.00 22.23 -14.76
CA ILE A 59 -0.32 23.20 -15.59
C ILE A 59 1.13 23.21 -15.12
N THR A 60 2.09 23.00 -16.02
CA THR A 60 3.51 22.98 -15.62
C THR A 60 3.90 24.32 -15.00
N ASP A 61 4.70 24.34 -13.94
CA ASP A 61 5.13 25.57 -13.24
C ASP A 61 5.63 26.64 -14.23
N LYS A 62 6.56 26.27 -15.11
CA LYS A 62 7.09 27.16 -16.15
C LYS A 62 6.02 27.79 -17.05
N SER A 63 4.97 27.02 -17.38
CA SER A 63 3.85 27.52 -18.18
C SER A 63 2.95 28.44 -17.36
N TYR A 64 2.68 28.08 -16.11
CA TYR A 64 1.90 28.89 -15.18
C TYR A 64 2.55 30.27 -14.98
N ASP A 65 3.84 30.30 -14.63
CA ASP A 65 4.61 31.54 -14.43
C ASP A 65 4.61 32.39 -15.69
N LYS A 66 4.90 31.78 -16.85
CA LYS A 66 4.92 32.49 -18.13
C LYS A 66 3.58 33.13 -18.46
N VAL A 67 2.47 32.43 -18.18
CA VAL A 67 1.11 32.95 -18.39
C VAL A 67 0.83 34.08 -17.41
N MET A 68 1.05 33.86 -16.12
CA MET A 68 0.76 34.83 -15.05
C MET A 68 1.60 36.09 -15.17
N ASN A 69 2.89 35.97 -15.49
CA ASN A 69 3.80 37.10 -15.69
C ASN A 69 3.39 37.92 -16.91
N LYS A 70 3.01 37.30 -18.03
CA LYS A 70 2.46 38.03 -19.19
C LYS A 70 1.17 38.79 -18.85
N LEU A 71 0.28 38.19 -18.06
CA LEU A 71 -0.96 38.83 -17.62
C LEU A 71 -0.68 39.99 -16.65
N TYR A 72 0.24 39.81 -15.70
CA TYR A 72 0.63 40.85 -14.75
C TYR A 72 1.34 42.03 -15.41
N ILE A 73 2.27 41.77 -16.34
CA ILE A 73 2.90 42.82 -17.16
C ILE A 73 1.84 43.61 -17.95
N ARG A 74 0.79 42.93 -18.44
CA ARG A 74 -0.32 43.61 -19.10
C ARG A 74 -1.09 44.51 -18.14
N ALA A 75 -1.33 44.06 -16.91
CA ALA A 75 -1.96 44.84 -15.84
C ALA A 75 -1.11 46.06 -15.45
N LEU A 76 0.20 45.88 -15.26
CA LEU A 76 1.16 46.97 -14.99
C LEU A 76 1.12 48.05 -16.08
N LYS A 77 1.12 47.65 -17.35
CA LYS A 77 0.98 48.57 -18.49
C LYS A 77 -0.37 49.29 -18.49
N GLN A 78 -1.46 48.68 -18.00
CA GLN A 78 -2.77 49.35 -17.83
C GLN A 78 -2.75 50.37 -16.69
N SER A 79 -1.97 50.11 -15.64
CA SER A 79 -1.74 51.03 -14.52
C SER A 79 -0.79 52.17 -14.85
N ASN A 80 -0.27 52.29 -16.08
CA ASN A 80 0.76 53.25 -16.49
C ASN A 80 2.15 53.03 -15.84
N PHE A 81 2.45 51.81 -15.39
CA PHE A 81 3.78 51.43 -14.92
C PHE A 81 4.80 51.42 -16.07
N LYS A 82 5.96 52.04 -15.86
CA LYS A 82 6.96 52.28 -16.92
C LYS A 82 8.37 51.79 -16.59
N ASN A 83 8.63 51.32 -15.37
CA ASN A 83 9.95 50.85 -14.98
C ASN A 83 10.32 49.61 -15.80
N LYS A 84 11.29 49.75 -16.70
CA LYS A 84 11.67 48.71 -17.66
C LYS A 84 12.51 47.60 -17.02
N GLU A 85 13.22 47.91 -15.95
CA GLU A 85 14.05 46.94 -15.22
C GLU A 85 13.15 45.94 -14.53
N ILE A 86 12.20 46.43 -13.73
CA ILE A 86 11.18 45.61 -13.07
C ILE A 86 10.36 44.77 -14.06
N ILE A 87 9.93 45.36 -15.18
CA ILE A 87 9.22 44.60 -16.23
C ILE A 87 10.09 43.46 -16.76
N ARG A 88 11.40 43.65 -16.94
CA ARG A 88 12.31 42.60 -17.43
C ARG A 88 12.52 41.50 -16.39
N MET A 89 12.65 41.86 -15.11
CA MET A 89 12.75 40.88 -14.02
C MET A 89 11.51 39.96 -14.02
N ILE A 90 10.30 40.52 -14.11
CA ILE A 90 9.06 39.74 -14.25
C ILE A 90 9.03 38.91 -15.54
N GLU A 91 9.51 39.44 -16.67
CA GLU A 91 9.61 38.69 -17.93
C GLU A 91 10.57 37.47 -17.81
N ASN A 92 11.53 37.53 -16.90
CA ASN A 92 12.53 36.50 -16.63
C ASN A 92 12.19 35.58 -15.45
N ASN A 93 11.02 35.73 -14.80
CA ASN A 93 10.65 35.05 -13.55
C ASN A 93 11.59 35.36 -12.38
N GLU A 94 12.05 36.61 -12.29
CA GLU A 94 12.90 37.15 -11.20
C GLU A 94 12.09 38.14 -10.34
N ASP A 95 10.77 37.95 -10.25
CA ASP A 95 9.87 38.89 -9.56
C ASP A 95 9.99 38.85 -8.03
N GLU A 96 10.49 37.75 -7.47
CA GLU A 96 10.82 37.62 -6.04
C GLU A 96 11.98 38.55 -5.61
N ASP A 97 12.86 38.94 -6.55
CA ASP A 97 14.01 39.82 -6.30
C ASP A 97 13.62 41.32 -6.29
N ILE A 98 12.35 41.64 -6.49
CA ILE A 98 11.86 43.03 -6.52
C ILE A 98 11.66 43.54 -5.08
N GLU A 99 12.59 44.38 -4.63
CA GLU A 99 12.47 45.10 -3.36
C GLU A 99 11.51 46.29 -3.49
N GLU A 100 10.31 46.20 -2.89
CA GLU A 100 9.29 47.27 -2.94
C GLU A 100 9.81 48.62 -2.41
N GLU A 101 10.78 48.61 -1.49
CA GLU A 101 11.38 49.82 -0.91
C GLU A 101 12.18 50.65 -1.92
N ASN A 102 12.64 50.04 -3.01
CA ASN A 102 13.36 50.72 -4.09
C ASN A 102 12.41 51.41 -5.09
N LEU A 103 11.09 51.22 -4.95
CA LEU A 103 10.08 51.84 -5.80
C LEU A 103 9.66 53.20 -5.27
N ASN A 104 9.45 54.16 -6.17
CA ASN A 104 8.83 55.42 -5.76
C ASN A 104 7.32 55.23 -5.47
N TYR A 105 6.72 56.24 -4.83
CA TYR A 105 5.31 56.18 -4.44
C TYR A 105 4.37 55.91 -5.63
N ASP A 106 4.59 56.52 -6.79
CA ASP A 106 3.74 56.33 -7.96
C ASP A 106 3.86 54.90 -8.51
N GLU A 107 5.07 54.36 -8.60
CA GLU A 107 5.33 52.98 -9.01
C GLU A 107 4.62 51.98 -8.09
N LEU A 108 4.69 52.19 -6.77
CA LEU A 108 4.00 51.36 -5.78
C LEU A 108 2.47 51.41 -5.95
N GLN A 109 1.88 52.59 -6.17
CA GLN A 109 0.44 52.70 -6.43
C GLN A 109 0.03 52.01 -7.74
N GLN A 110 0.88 52.07 -8.76
CA GLN A 110 0.63 51.43 -10.05
C GLN A 110 0.70 49.90 -9.96
N MET A 111 1.64 49.36 -9.18
CA MET A 111 1.71 47.92 -8.86
C MET A 111 0.48 47.47 -8.08
N ARG A 112 0.08 48.19 -7.03
CA ARG A 112 -1.16 47.90 -6.28
C ARG A 112 -2.40 47.92 -7.16
N HIS A 113 -2.48 48.86 -8.09
CA HIS A 113 -3.56 48.91 -9.07
C HIS A 113 -3.52 47.70 -10.04
N ALA A 114 -2.32 47.27 -10.45
CA ALA A 114 -2.15 46.08 -11.28
C ALA A 114 -2.54 44.79 -10.54
N SER A 115 -2.21 44.65 -9.26
CA SER A 115 -2.64 43.52 -8.43
C SER A 115 -4.17 43.46 -8.32
N LYS A 116 -4.84 44.60 -8.09
CA LYS A 116 -6.32 44.66 -8.13
C LYS A 116 -6.93 44.25 -9.47
N ILE A 117 -6.25 44.52 -10.59
CA ILE A 117 -6.66 44.01 -11.90
C ILE A 117 -6.54 42.48 -11.94
N MET A 118 -5.44 41.92 -11.42
CA MET A 118 -5.19 40.48 -11.39
C MET A 118 -6.13 39.71 -10.46
N ASP A 119 -6.62 40.32 -9.38
CA ASP A 119 -7.62 39.70 -8.49
C ASP A 119 -8.88 39.26 -9.24
N ASN A 120 -9.16 39.87 -10.40
CA ASN A 120 -10.30 39.57 -11.27
C ASN A 120 -9.98 38.51 -12.35
N VAL A 121 -8.83 37.84 -12.25
CA VAL A 121 -8.34 36.85 -13.22
C VAL A 121 -8.40 35.45 -12.61
N ASN A 122 -9.13 34.56 -13.28
CA ASN A 122 -9.23 33.16 -12.89
C ASN A 122 -8.55 32.30 -13.97
N PHE A 123 -7.38 31.74 -13.64
CA PHE A 123 -6.64 30.82 -14.49
C PHE A 123 -6.53 29.47 -13.79
N ASN A 124 -7.25 28.47 -14.29
CA ASN A 124 -7.39 27.18 -13.62
C ASN A 124 -7.49 26.00 -14.60
N ILE A 125 -7.17 24.81 -14.10
CA ILE A 125 -7.39 23.52 -14.76
C ILE A 125 -8.61 22.82 -14.14
N TYR A 126 -9.39 22.12 -14.96
CA TYR A 126 -10.59 21.40 -14.56
C TYR A 126 -10.58 19.97 -15.09
N ASN A 127 -11.23 19.08 -14.35
CA ASN A 127 -11.27 17.64 -14.60
C ASN A 127 -9.86 17.06 -14.65
N ASN A 128 -9.06 17.26 -13.61
CA ASN A 128 -7.63 17.00 -13.61
C ASN A 128 -7.20 15.83 -12.72
N GLU A 129 -8.14 14.99 -12.31
CA GLU A 129 -7.94 13.82 -11.44
C GLU A 129 -8.71 12.61 -12.01
N ASN A 130 -8.39 11.40 -11.53
CA ASN A 130 -9.00 10.14 -11.96
C ASN A 130 -8.93 9.90 -13.48
N LEU A 131 -7.82 10.29 -14.09
CA LEU A 131 -7.66 10.35 -15.55
C LEU A 131 -7.19 9.03 -16.16
N SER A 132 -7.61 8.78 -17.39
CA SER A 132 -7.13 7.73 -18.27
C SER A 132 -6.57 8.30 -19.57
N ASN A 133 -5.70 7.54 -20.25
CA ASN A 133 -5.19 7.93 -21.55
C ASN A 133 -6.34 8.12 -22.54
N GLY A 134 -6.43 9.32 -23.14
CA GLY A 134 -7.51 9.69 -24.05
C GLY A 134 -8.58 10.59 -23.45
N ASP A 135 -8.64 10.73 -22.13
CA ASP A 135 -9.51 11.69 -21.44
C ASP A 135 -9.14 13.13 -21.80
N LYS A 136 -10.03 14.06 -21.45
CA LYS A 136 -9.85 15.49 -21.76
C LYS A 136 -9.89 16.33 -20.49
N VAL A 137 -8.84 17.10 -20.28
CA VAL A 137 -8.77 18.12 -19.23
C VAL A 137 -8.96 19.51 -19.84
N LYS A 138 -9.47 20.46 -19.07
CA LYS A 138 -9.80 21.81 -19.55
C LYS A 138 -9.01 22.85 -18.79
N VAL A 139 -8.16 23.61 -19.50
CA VAL A 139 -7.55 24.82 -18.93
C VAL A 139 -8.37 26.03 -19.36
N GLN A 140 -8.70 26.90 -18.41
CA GLN A 140 -9.55 28.07 -18.65
C GLN A 140 -8.89 29.32 -18.08
N LEU A 141 -8.90 30.38 -18.88
CA LEU A 141 -8.66 31.75 -18.43
C LEU A 141 -9.99 32.51 -18.52
N LYS A 142 -10.53 32.90 -17.37
CA LYS A 142 -11.77 33.67 -17.24
C LYS A 142 -11.49 34.98 -16.51
N LEU A 143 -12.19 36.03 -16.92
CA LEU A 143 -12.18 37.32 -16.26
C LEU A 143 -13.50 37.51 -15.52
N GLU A 144 -13.43 38.04 -14.29
CA GLU A 144 -14.62 38.23 -13.47
C GLU A 144 -15.66 39.13 -14.18
N LYS A 145 -16.94 38.76 -14.01
CA LYS A 145 -18.06 39.50 -14.59
C LYS A 145 -18.50 40.61 -13.63
N GLY A 146 -18.85 41.78 -14.15
CA GLY A 146 -19.32 42.91 -13.34
C GLY A 146 -18.21 43.81 -12.79
N THR A 147 -16.94 43.47 -13.01
CA THR A 147 -15.79 44.33 -12.67
C THR A 147 -15.86 45.68 -13.39
N SER A 148 -15.52 46.75 -12.67
CA SER A 148 -15.33 48.10 -13.24
C SER A 148 -14.39 48.06 -14.44
N LYS A 149 -14.64 48.92 -15.44
CA LYS A 149 -13.79 49.01 -16.64
C LYS A 149 -12.32 49.31 -16.31
N GLU A 150 -12.05 49.96 -15.17
CA GLU A 150 -10.69 50.29 -14.73
C GLU A 150 -9.90 49.07 -14.25
N PHE A 151 -10.57 48.10 -13.60
CA PHE A 151 -9.96 46.89 -13.05
C PHE A 151 -10.06 45.68 -13.99
N LYS A 152 -10.72 45.84 -15.15
CA LYS A 152 -10.85 44.75 -16.13
C LYS A 152 -9.57 44.56 -16.93
N LEU A 153 -8.94 43.41 -16.78
CA LEU A 153 -7.75 43.04 -17.56
C LEU A 153 -8.08 42.98 -19.07
N LYS A 154 -7.19 43.51 -19.90
CA LYS A 154 -7.25 43.39 -21.36
C LYS A 154 -6.52 42.12 -21.81
N ALA A 155 -7.14 40.97 -21.54
CA ALA A 155 -6.72 39.66 -22.02
C ALA A 155 -7.86 38.98 -22.81
N LYS A 156 -7.51 38.02 -23.67
CA LYS A 156 -8.48 37.13 -24.31
C LYS A 156 -8.76 35.96 -23.38
N GLU A 157 -10.01 35.81 -22.95
CA GLU A 157 -10.49 34.61 -22.26
C GLU A 157 -10.44 33.41 -23.23
N PHE A 158 -10.12 32.23 -22.71
CA PHE A 158 -10.10 31.01 -23.51
C PHE A 158 -10.48 29.79 -22.67
N THR A 159 -10.82 28.71 -23.36
CA THR A 159 -10.98 27.37 -22.79
C THR A 159 -10.32 26.41 -23.77
N LYS A 160 -9.23 25.77 -23.34
CA LYS A 160 -8.44 24.87 -24.17
C LYS A 160 -8.52 23.46 -23.60
N GLU A 161 -8.85 22.50 -24.46
CA GLU A 161 -8.89 21.08 -24.10
C GLU A 161 -7.53 20.44 -24.39
N PHE A 162 -7.01 19.70 -23.42
CA PHE A 162 -5.82 18.87 -23.57
C PHE A 162 -6.21 17.41 -23.46
N LYS A 163 -5.73 16.59 -24.41
CA LYS A 163 -5.96 15.15 -24.40
C LYS A 163 -4.89 14.48 -23.55
N VAL A 164 -5.31 13.73 -22.54
CA VAL A 164 -4.44 12.99 -21.62
C VAL A 164 -3.68 11.91 -22.37
N HIS A 165 -2.39 11.81 -22.10
CA HIS A 165 -1.50 10.80 -22.67
C HIS A 165 -0.36 10.47 -21.70
N GLY A 166 0.30 9.32 -21.91
CA GLY A 166 1.51 8.95 -21.18
C GLY A 166 1.29 8.40 -19.77
N LEU A 167 0.04 8.23 -19.33
CA LEU A 167 -0.26 7.56 -18.07
C LEU A 167 0.12 6.09 -18.15
N LYS A 168 0.71 5.56 -17.07
CA LYS A 168 1.11 4.15 -17.00
C LYS A 168 -0.12 3.26 -16.83
N LYS A 169 -0.12 2.05 -17.39
CA LYS A 169 -1.16 1.08 -17.07
C LYS A 169 -0.89 0.44 -15.70
N PRO A 170 -1.89 0.33 -14.81
CA PRO A 170 -1.75 -0.44 -13.58
C PRO A 170 -1.33 -1.87 -13.88
N LYS A 171 -0.51 -2.47 -13.02
CA LYS A 171 -0.17 -3.89 -13.15
C LYS A 171 -1.40 -4.72 -12.78
N GLU A 172 -1.92 -5.49 -13.73
CA GLU A 172 -2.97 -6.46 -13.45
C GLU A 172 -2.38 -7.61 -12.61
N LEU A 173 -3.02 -7.92 -11.48
CA LEU A 173 -2.71 -9.03 -10.60
C LEU A 173 -3.88 -10.02 -10.60
N SER A 174 -3.55 -11.30 -10.72
CA SER A 174 -4.47 -12.40 -10.51
C SER A 174 -4.30 -13.00 -9.11
N ALA A 175 -5.22 -13.90 -8.73
CA ALA A 175 -5.05 -14.66 -7.48
C ALA A 175 -3.77 -15.49 -7.44
N LYS A 176 -3.33 -16.00 -8.61
CA LYS A 176 -2.07 -16.72 -8.74
C LYS A 176 -0.89 -15.80 -8.42
N ASP A 177 -0.83 -14.62 -9.03
CA ASP A 177 0.28 -13.67 -8.84
C ASP A 177 0.42 -13.24 -7.39
N LEU A 178 -0.71 -13.07 -6.69
CA LEU A 178 -0.72 -12.74 -5.27
C LEU A 178 -0.23 -13.91 -4.41
N ILE A 179 -0.83 -15.08 -4.55
CA ILE A 179 -0.52 -16.23 -3.69
C ILE A 179 0.90 -16.74 -3.91
N GLU A 180 1.35 -16.87 -5.15
CA GLU A 180 2.75 -17.24 -5.43
C GLU A 180 3.72 -16.15 -4.98
N GLY A 181 3.32 -14.87 -5.06
CA GLY A 181 4.08 -13.74 -4.52
C GLY A 181 4.23 -13.82 -2.99
N PHE A 182 3.27 -14.40 -2.28
CA PHE A 182 3.39 -14.65 -0.84
C PHE A 182 4.23 -15.89 -0.50
N ASN A 183 4.94 -16.50 -1.45
CA ASN A 183 5.84 -17.65 -1.21
C ASN A 183 5.26 -18.69 -0.22
N PRO A 184 4.18 -19.40 -0.62
CA PRO A 184 3.44 -20.31 0.25
C PRO A 184 4.37 -21.40 0.79
N LYS A 185 4.31 -21.66 2.10
CA LYS A 185 5.12 -22.71 2.75
C LYS A 185 4.27 -23.61 3.63
N PHE A 186 4.42 -24.90 3.41
CA PHE A 186 3.85 -25.93 4.26
C PHE A 186 4.78 -26.20 5.46
N THR A 187 4.19 -26.28 6.65
CA THR A 187 4.87 -26.65 7.90
C THR A 187 4.05 -27.69 8.65
N GLY A 188 4.63 -28.30 9.68
CA GLY A 188 4.01 -29.41 10.40
C GLY A 188 4.40 -30.76 9.84
N VAL A 189 3.54 -31.75 10.04
CA VAL A 189 3.74 -33.14 9.61
C VAL A 189 2.57 -33.60 8.76
N ASN A 190 2.75 -34.65 7.98
CA ASN A 190 1.68 -35.19 7.13
C ASN A 190 0.46 -35.58 8.00
N GLY A 191 -0.71 -34.99 7.73
CA GLY A 191 -1.93 -35.19 8.54
C GLY A 191 -2.15 -34.16 9.65
N SER A 192 -1.16 -33.29 9.89
CA SER A 192 -1.22 -32.12 10.75
C SER A 192 -0.38 -31.00 10.11
N GLY A 193 -0.60 -30.74 8.82
CA GLY A 193 0.11 -29.72 8.07
C GLY A 193 -0.63 -28.38 8.07
N SER A 194 0.12 -27.29 8.01
CA SER A 194 -0.40 -25.93 7.85
C SER A 194 0.29 -25.23 6.68
N LEU A 195 -0.46 -24.37 6.00
CA LEU A 195 0.02 -23.47 4.98
C LEU A 195 0.25 -22.08 5.59
N ASN A 196 1.42 -21.53 5.33
CA ASN A 196 1.81 -20.18 5.75
C ASN A 196 2.09 -19.32 4.52
N LEU A 197 1.86 -18.02 4.64
CA LEU A 197 2.12 -17.01 3.62
C LEU A 197 3.20 -16.06 4.12
N ILE A 198 4.23 -15.80 3.30
CA ILE A 198 5.38 -14.94 3.64
C ILE A 198 5.33 -13.61 2.86
N THR A 199 5.33 -12.49 3.57
CA THR A 199 5.26 -11.14 2.99
C THR A 199 6.55 -10.63 2.36
N LYS A 200 7.71 -11.18 2.76
CA LYS A 200 9.03 -10.71 2.27
C LYS A 200 9.16 -10.77 0.74
N ASP A 201 8.48 -11.72 0.14
CA ASP A 201 8.54 -11.99 -1.30
C ASP A 201 7.33 -11.39 -2.06
N ALA A 202 6.45 -10.67 -1.36
CA ALA A 202 5.23 -10.12 -1.92
C ALA A 202 5.48 -9.19 -3.12
N PRO A 203 4.50 -9.04 -4.04
CA PRO A 203 4.64 -8.16 -5.19
C PRO A 203 4.97 -6.72 -4.76
N LYS A 204 6.11 -6.18 -5.24
CA LYS A 204 6.61 -4.84 -4.87
C LYS A 204 5.61 -3.70 -5.04
N ASN A 205 4.67 -3.85 -5.97
CA ASN A 205 3.59 -2.90 -6.24
C ASN A 205 2.51 -2.85 -5.14
N LEU A 206 2.61 -3.70 -4.11
CA LEU A 206 1.75 -3.73 -2.94
C LEU A 206 2.47 -3.29 -1.66
N SER A 207 3.68 -2.73 -1.76
CA SER A 207 4.52 -2.38 -0.59
C SER A 207 3.92 -1.31 0.32
N ASN A 208 2.91 -0.57 -0.15
CA ASN A 208 2.16 0.42 0.61
C ASN A 208 0.97 -0.18 1.38
N LEU A 209 0.66 -1.46 1.18
CA LEU A 209 -0.39 -2.16 1.92
C LEU A 209 0.20 -2.91 3.11
N SER A 210 -0.48 -2.84 4.25
CA SER A 210 -0.15 -3.65 5.43
C SER A 210 -0.65 -5.08 5.25
N LEU A 211 0.08 -5.87 4.45
CA LEU A 211 -0.37 -7.19 3.98
C LEU A 211 -0.65 -8.20 5.11
N SER A 212 -0.09 -8.00 6.30
CA SER A 212 -0.34 -8.82 7.49
C SER A 212 -1.74 -8.65 8.10
N ASN A 213 -2.49 -7.61 7.70
CA ASN A 213 -3.82 -7.32 8.23
C ASN A 213 -4.93 -8.09 7.51
N TYR A 214 -4.59 -8.84 6.45
CA TYR A 214 -5.58 -9.55 5.63
C TYR A 214 -5.53 -11.05 5.91
N GLU A 215 -6.70 -11.62 6.18
CA GLU A 215 -6.85 -13.04 6.48
C GLU A 215 -7.31 -13.81 5.24
N PHE A 216 -6.45 -14.68 4.73
CA PHE A 216 -6.78 -15.60 3.65
C PHE A 216 -7.54 -16.79 4.24
N THR A 217 -8.56 -17.28 3.52
CA THR A 217 -9.19 -18.56 3.89
C THR A 217 -8.44 -19.70 3.24
N VAL A 218 -7.99 -20.65 4.06
CA VAL A 218 -7.28 -21.88 3.72
C VAL A 218 -8.02 -23.05 4.36
N PRO A 219 -8.83 -23.80 3.59
CA PRO A 219 -9.62 -24.89 4.15
C PRO A 219 -8.77 -25.99 4.80
N ASN A 220 -9.23 -26.52 5.94
CA ASN A 220 -8.56 -27.59 6.71
C ASN A 220 -7.11 -27.28 7.12
N ASN A 221 -6.73 -26.00 7.20
CA ASN A 221 -5.39 -25.62 7.61
C ASN A 221 -5.13 -26.02 9.07
N GLY A 222 -3.99 -26.68 9.33
CA GLY A 222 -3.74 -27.43 10.57
C GLY A 222 -3.97 -28.94 10.45
N ASN A 223 -4.65 -29.41 9.40
CA ASN A 223 -4.93 -30.83 9.18
C ASN A 223 -4.53 -31.31 7.78
N LEU A 224 -3.68 -30.54 7.08
CA LEU A 224 -3.28 -30.82 5.70
C LEU A 224 -2.39 -32.07 5.58
N LYS A 225 -2.51 -32.75 4.45
CA LYS A 225 -1.74 -33.92 4.04
C LYS A 225 -1.07 -33.69 2.69
N ASN A 226 0.03 -34.40 2.44
CA ASN A 226 0.66 -34.42 1.12
C ASN A 226 -0.33 -34.90 0.05
N GLY A 227 -0.44 -34.14 -1.04
CA GLY A 227 -1.39 -34.37 -2.13
C GLY A 227 -2.75 -33.68 -1.95
N ASP A 228 -3.01 -33.01 -0.82
CA ASP A 228 -4.25 -32.26 -0.65
C ASP A 228 -4.32 -31.07 -1.61
N SER A 229 -5.47 -30.92 -2.28
CA SER A 229 -5.74 -29.79 -3.16
C SER A 229 -6.45 -28.67 -2.40
N ILE A 230 -5.73 -27.59 -2.13
CA ILE A 230 -6.17 -26.53 -1.23
C ILE A 230 -6.61 -25.33 -2.07
N LYS A 231 -7.90 -24.97 -1.96
CA LYS A 231 -8.45 -23.80 -2.65
C LYS A 231 -8.40 -22.59 -1.72
N LEU A 232 -7.33 -21.81 -1.83
CA LEU A 232 -7.18 -20.57 -1.09
C LEU A 232 -8.14 -19.50 -1.60
N THR A 233 -8.67 -18.70 -0.68
CA THR A 233 -9.52 -17.55 -0.99
C THR A 233 -8.90 -16.26 -0.49
N ILE A 234 -8.78 -15.29 -1.39
CA ILE A 234 -8.29 -13.94 -1.13
C ILE A 234 -9.44 -13.13 -0.52
N PRO A 235 -9.19 -12.40 0.59
CA PRO A 235 -10.25 -11.62 1.21
C PRO A 235 -10.60 -10.40 0.35
N GLN A 236 -11.85 -9.95 0.44
CA GLN A 236 -12.40 -8.95 -0.48
C GLN A 236 -11.83 -7.55 -0.23
N ASP A 237 -11.53 -7.23 1.02
CA ASP A 237 -10.85 -6.01 1.44
C ASP A 237 -9.47 -5.84 0.76
N LEU A 238 -8.65 -6.89 0.69
CA LEU A 238 -7.38 -6.85 -0.04
C LEU A 238 -7.61 -6.57 -1.53
N ILE A 239 -8.63 -7.16 -2.14
CA ILE A 239 -8.97 -6.90 -3.55
C ILE A 239 -9.38 -5.44 -3.75
N ASP A 240 -10.17 -4.90 -2.84
CA ASP A 240 -10.63 -3.52 -2.89
C ASP A 240 -9.45 -2.55 -2.72
N ASP A 241 -8.55 -2.82 -1.78
CA ASP A 241 -7.34 -2.02 -1.56
C ASP A 241 -6.34 -2.11 -2.72
N ILE A 242 -6.21 -3.28 -3.36
CA ILE A 242 -5.43 -3.42 -4.61
C ILE A 242 -6.04 -2.59 -5.73
N ASN A 243 -7.37 -2.53 -5.84
CA ASN A 243 -8.05 -1.77 -6.89
C ASN A 243 -8.06 -0.26 -6.63
N ASN A 244 -7.98 0.13 -5.36
CA ASN A 244 -7.79 1.52 -4.94
C ASN A 244 -6.32 1.96 -4.99
N ASN A 245 -5.39 1.03 -5.20
CA ASN A 245 -3.98 1.32 -5.39
C ASN A 245 -3.70 1.75 -6.84
N ASP A 246 -3.15 2.95 -7.03
CA ASP A 246 -2.86 3.51 -8.35
C ASP A 246 -2.03 2.58 -9.25
N SER A 247 -1.10 1.84 -8.66
CA SER A 247 -0.10 1.08 -9.41
C SER A 247 -0.55 -0.32 -9.83
N SER A 248 -1.69 -0.79 -9.31
CA SER A 248 -2.13 -2.18 -9.40
C SER A 248 -3.63 -2.29 -9.66
N SER A 249 -4.07 -3.45 -10.15
CA SER A 249 -5.49 -3.77 -10.22
C SER A 249 -5.67 -5.27 -10.12
N PHE A 250 -6.75 -5.72 -9.50
CA PHE A 250 -7.07 -7.14 -9.38
C PHE A 250 -8.01 -7.59 -10.49
N LYS A 251 -7.78 -8.79 -11.05
CA LYS A 251 -8.62 -9.35 -12.10
C LYS A 251 -8.78 -10.85 -11.99
N GLY A 252 -10.00 -11.32 -12.28
CA GLY A 252 -10.32 -12.73 -12.35
C GLY A 252 -10.92 -13.27 -11.06
N LYS A 253 -10.67 -14.55 -10.79
CA LYS A 253 -11.23 -15.24 -9.63
C LYS A 253 -10.42 -14.89 -8.38
N LYS A 254 -11.13 -14.70 -7.26
CA LYS A 254 -10.56 -14.49 -5.91
C LYS A 254 -10.01 -15.75 -5.24
N THR A 255 -9.85 -16.82 -5.99
CA THR A 255 -9.43 -18.12 -5.47
C THR A 255 -8.35 -18.72 -6.34
N TYR A 256 -7.39 -19.38 -5.73
CA TYR A 256 -6.33 -20.10 -6.41
C TYR A 256 -6.00 -21.39 -5.66
N THR A 257 -5.71 -22.44 -6.41
CA THR A 257 -5.50 -23.78 -5.86
C THR A 257 -4.02 -24.11 -5.84
N ILE A 258 -3.53 -24.59 -4.70
CA ILE A 258 -2.18 -25.14 -4.54
C ILE A 258 -2.28 -26.56 -3.98
N GLU A 259 -1.20 -27.34 -4.12
CA GLU A 259 -1.13 -28.70 -3.60
C GLU A 259 -0.18 -28.75 -2.41
N ALA A 260 -0.61 -29.35 -1.30
CA ALA A 260 0.24 -29.60 -0.14
C ALA A 260 1.32 -30.63 -0.46
N ASN A 261 2.56 -30.28 -0.17
CA ASN A 261 3.74 -31.09 -0.43
C ASN A 261 4.79 -30.88 0.66
N ASP A 262 5.79 -31.75 0.68
CA ASP A 262 6.98 -31.68 1.55
C ASP A 262 6.68 -31.71 3.05
N LEU A 263 5.50 -32.19 3.47
CA LEU A 263 5.20 -32.45 4.88
C LEU A 263 5.87 -33.77 5.30
N PRO A 264 6.77 -33.77 6.30
CA PRO A 264 7.42 -34.99 6.77
C PRO A 264 6.43 -35.94 7.44
N GLU A 265 6.70 -37.23 7.34
CA GLU A 265 6.02 -38.26 8.12
C GLU A 265 6.66 -38.31 9.52
N LEU A 266 5.87 -38.10 10.58
CA LEU A 266 6.40 -38.01 11.95
C LEU A 266 7.14 -39.29 12.38
N ASN A 267 6.64 -40.46 11.96
CA ASN A 267 7.27 -41.75 12.24
C ASN A 267 8.54 -42.03 11.39
N LYS A 268 8.91 -41.14 10.46
CA LYS A 268 10.13 -41.21 9.65
C LYS A 268 11.11 -40.07 9.94
N LEU A 269 10.88 -39.26 10.97
CA LEU A 269 11.87 -38.26 11.40
C LEU A 269 13.17 -38.97 11.81
N GLU A 270 14.31 -38.35 11.51
CA GLU A 270 15.62 -39.01 11.64
C GLU A 270 15.93 -39.44 13.09
N ASN A 271 15.43 -38.68 14.07
CA ASN A 271 15.68 -38.92 15.48
C ASN A 271 14.45 -39.41 16.26
N ILE A 272 13.40 -39.90 15.58
CA ILE A 272 12.18 -40.33 16.26
C ILE A 272 12.45 -41.43 17.30
N SER A 273 13.32 -42.41 16.98
CA SER A 273 13.70 -43.48 17.91
C SER A 273 14.39 -42.94 19.16
N GLU A 274 15.33 -42.00 18.99
CA GLU A 274 16.04 -41.38 20.12
C GLU A 274 15.06 -40.59 21.01
N THR A 275 14.09 -39.90 20.40
CA THR A 275 13.08 -39.14 21.13
C THR A 275 12.14 -40.06 21.92
N LEU A 276 11.69 -41.17 21.32
CA LEU A 276 10.89 -42.17 22.03
C LEU A 276 11.68 -42.87 23.15
N ASP A 277 12.98 -43.10 22.97
CA ASP A 277 13.84 -43.65 24.02
C ASP A 277 13.95 -42.72 25.23
N ARG A 278 13.87 -41.39 25.03
CA ARG A 278 13.79 -40.43 26.15
C ARG A 278 12.48 -40.59 26.93
N ASN A 279 11.35 -40.75 26.26
CA ASN A 279 10.07 -41.04 26.92
C ASN A 279 10.15 -42.33 27.74
N ASN A 280 10.74 -43.37 27.16
CA ASN A 280 10.95 -44.66 27.83
C ASN A 280 11.86 -44.54 29.06
N LYS A 281 12.83 -43.62 29.03
CA LYS A 281 13.68 -43.33 30.18
C LYS A 281 12.87 -42.66 31.30
N LEU A 282 12.03 -41.68 31.00
CA LEU A 282 11.15 -41.05 31.99
C LEU A 282 10.24 -42.07 32.68
N ILE A 283 9.65 -42.98 31.91
CA ILE A 283 8.81 -44.06 32.43
C ILE A 283 9.62 -44.94 33.41
N LYS A 284 10.85 -45.31 33.06
CA LYS A 284 11.71 -46.14 33.94
C LYS A 284 12.16 -45.40 35.20
N ASP A 285 12.46 -44.11 35.08
CA ASP A 285 12.91 -43.29 36.20
C ASP A 285 11.77 -43.06 37.21
N GLU A 286 10.54 -42.82 36.72
CA GLU A 286 9.32 -42.72 37.53
C GLU A 286 8.98 -44.05 38.24
N TYR A 287 8.92 -45.14 37.47
CA TYR A 287 8.45 -46.44 37.96
C TYR A 287 9.60 -47.34 38.41
N ASN A 288 10.50 -46.81 39.23
CA ASN A 288 11.62 -47.57 39.78
C ASN A 288 11.18 -48.43 40.98
N SER A 289 11.46 -49.73 40.91
CA SER A 289 11.08 -50.69 41.96
C SER A 289 11.93 -50.55 43.22
N SER A 290 11.29 -50.55 44.38
CA SER A 290 11.95 -50.53 45.69
C SER A 290 11.92 -51.90 46.37
N LYS A 291 12.30 -51.97 47.66
CA LYS A 291 12.12 -53.17 48.47
C LYS A 291 10.64 -53.52 48.68
N TYR A 292 9.79 -52.50 48.86
CA TYR A 292 8.39 -52.65 49.30
C TYR A 292 7.37 -52.57 48.17
N THR A 293 7.76 -51.94 47.05
CA THR A 293 6.89 -51.74 45.88
C THR A 293 7.63 -52.18 44.63
N LYS A 294 7.01 -53.05 43.84
CA LYS A 294 7.48 -53.47 42.52
C LYS A 294 6.59 -52.87 41.44
N TYR A 295 7.22 -52.37 40.39
CA TYR A 295 6.55 -51.88 39.20
C TYR A 295 6.95 -52.71 37.99
N LYS A 296 5.98 -53.03 37.16
CA LYS A 296 6.18 -53.55 35.81
C LYS A 296 5.49 -52.61 34.84
N THR A 297 6.23 -52.11 33.87
CA THR A 297 5.72 -51.19 32.84
C THR A 297 5.71 -51.86 31.48
N GLU A 298 4.67 -51.63 30.68
CA GLU A 298 4.53 -52.12 29.31
C GLU A 298 4.09 -50.95 28.42
N ASN A 299 4.93 -50.58 27.45
CA ASN A 299 4.58 -49.55 26.48
C ASN A 299 3.49 -50.07 25.56
N ILE A 300 2.46 -49.25 25.36
CA ILE A 300 1.28 -49.62 24.57
C ILE A 300 1.38 -49.00 23.19
N ASP A 301 1.47 -47.68 23.15
CA ASP A 301 1.45 -46.89 21.92
C ASP A 301 2.12 -45.53 22.11
N ASN A 302 2.38 -44.84 21.00
CA ASN A 302 2.91 -43.48 21.00
C ASN A 302 1.91 -42.53 20.36
N TYR A 303 1.82 -41.33 20.92
CA TYR A 303 0.88 -40.30 20.49
C TYR A 303 1.59 -38.97 20.34
N TYR A 304 1.10 -38.14 19.44
CA TYR A 304 1.62 -36.80 19.20
C TYR A 304 0.51 -35.77 19.09
N LYS A 305 0.84 -34.53 19.42
CA LYS A 305 0.01 -33.36 19.20
C LYS A 305 0.86 -32.29 18.53
N VAL A 306 0.30 -31.59 17.55
CA VAL A 306 0.93 -30.42 16.95
C VAL A 306 0.34 -29.19 17.59
N ASP A 307 1.18 -28.39 18.22
CA ASP A 307 0.78 -27.19 18.92
C ASP A 307 0.83 -26.01 17.93
N TYR A 308 -0.33 -25.59 17.44
CA TYR A 308 -0.47 -24.35 16.68
C TYR A 308 -0.56 -23.20 17.67
N ASP A 309 0.34 -22.23 17.56
CA ASP A 309 0.30 -21.02 18.39
C ASP A 309 -0.92 -20.19 17.96
N VAL A 310 -2.08 -20.46 18.57
CA VAL A 310 -3.27 -19.65 18.39
C VAL A 310 -3.04 -18.38 19.21
N SER A 311 -2.88 -17.25 18.52
CA SER A 311 -2.80 -15.95 19.18
C SER A 311 -3.96 -15.81 20.15
N SER A 312 -3.65 -15.51 21.40
CA SER A 312 -4.52 -15.61 22.57
C SER A 312 -5.70 -14.61 22.62
N ASP A 313 -6.02 -13.93 21.50
CA ASP A 313 -7.03 -12.88 21.43
C ASP A 313 -8.40 -13.39 20.91
N ASP A 314 -8.51 -14.63 20.42
CA ASP A 314 -9.73 -15.18 19.80
C ASP A 314 -10.66 -15.96 20.77
N TYR A 315 -10.61 -15.68 22.08
CA TYR A 315 -11.43 -16.35 23.11
C TYR A 315 -12.96 -16.08 23.04
N PHE A 316 -13.49 -15.49 21.97
CA PHE A 316 -14.89 -15.04 21.90
C PHE A 316 -15.65 -15.41 20.62
N ASP A 317 -15.21 -16.41 19.85
CA ASP A 317 -15.93 -16.80 18.63
C ASP A 317 -16.01 -18.34 18.49
N ASP A 318 -16.94 -18.95 19.24
CA ASP A 318 -17.24 -20.41 19.27
C ASP A 318 -17.72 -20.99 17.91
N ASP A 319 -17.88 -20.17 16.87
CA ASP A 319 -18.48 -20.57 15.58
C ASP A 319 -17.50 -20.56 14.39
N LYS A 320 -16.21 -20.29 14.58
CA LYS A 320 -15.20 -20.40 13.52
C LYS A 320 -14.58 -21.79 13.55
N GLU A 321 -14.58 -22.50 12.42
CA GLU A 321 -13.68 -23.64 12.23
C GLU A 321 -12.24 -23.14 12.47
N GLU A 322 -11.71 -23.44 13.66
CA GLU A 322 -10.38 -23.06 14.09
C GLU A 322 -9.36 -23.52 13.03
N GLY A 323 -8.49 -22.60 12.61
CA GLY A 323 -7.39 -22.90 11.71
C GLY A 323 -7.58 -22.53 10.23
N GLU A 324 -8.78 -22.20 9.74
CA GLU A 324 -8.95 -21.87 8.31
C GLU A 324 -8.41 -20.49 7.88
N LYS A 325 -7.96 -19.65 8.80
CA LYS A 325 -7.48 -18.29 8.49
C LYS A 325 -5.97 -18.19 8.57
N VAL A 326 -5.37 -17.59 7.55
CA VAL A 326 -3.92 -17.38 7.46
C VAL A 326 -3.64 -15.94 7.06
N SER A 327 -2.92 -15.23 7.93
CA SER A 327 -2.39 -13.90 7.62
C SER A 327 -0.96 -13.99 7.13
N PRO A 328 -0.57 -13.24 6.08
CA PRO A 328 0.81 -13.16 5.65
C PRO A 328 1.74 -12.64 6.75
N ALA A 329 2.82 -13.39 7.03
CA ALA A 329 3.80 -13.07 8.06
C ALA A 329 5.21 -12.81 7.46
N SER A 330 6.08 -12.14 8.21
CA SER A 330 7.46 -11.89 7.77
C SER A 330 8.39 -13.10 8.03
N LYS A 331 8.04 -13.91 9.03
CA LYS A 331 8.72 -15.13 9.45
C LYS A 331 7.68 -16.19 9.84
N ILE A 332 8.07 -17.44 9.80
CA ILE A 332 7.27 -18.58 10.26
C ILE A 332 7.94 -19.09 11.53
N GLU A 333 7.16 -19.21 12.61
CA GLU A 333 7.64 -19.82 13.84
C GLU A 333 7.80 -21.34 13.67
N PRO A 334 8.75 -21.98 14.35
CA PRO A 334 8.90 -23.42 14.32
C PRO A 334 7.62 -24.14 14.73
N THR A 335 7.29 -25.24 14.04
CA THR A 335 6.18 -26.10 14.46
C THR A 335 6.57 -26.80 15.76
N LYS A 336 5.73 -26.65 16.79
CA LYS A 336 5.89 -27.33 18.07
C LYS A 336 5.14 -28.65 18.07
N ILE A 337 5.78 -29.69 18.58
CA ILE A 337 5.24 -31.04 18.66
C ILE A 337 5.37 -31.55 20.08
N THR A 338 4.26 -32.05 20.60
CA THR A 338 4.23 -32.86 21.81
C THR A 338 4.27 -34.33 21.41
N LEU A 339 5.13 -35.12 22.06
CA LEU A 339 5.31 -36.55 21.78
C LEU A 339 5.34 -37.33 23.10
N ILE A 340 4.40 -38.25 23.26
CA ILE A 340 4.20 -39.04 24.47
C ILE A 340 4.15 -40.54 24.17
N THR A 341 4.43 -41.34 25.19
CA THR A 341 4.30 -42.80 25.16
C THR A 341 3.29 -43.21 26.23
N ALA A 342 2.23 -43.89 25.79
CA ALA A 342 1.24 -44.51 26.67
C ALA A 342 1.80 -45.82 27.25
N VAL A 343 1.59 -46.03 28.54
CA VAL A 343 2.17 -47.12 29.30
C VAL A 343 1.14 -47.75 30.23
N LYS A 344 1.12 -49.08 30.25
CA LYS A 344 0.44 -49.87 31.27
C LYS A 344 1.37 -50.07 32.44
N VAL A 345 0.91 -49.74 33.65
CA VAL A 345 1.68 -49.90 34.88
C VAL A 345 1.01 -50.96 35.74
N THR A 346 1.78 -51.94 36.18
CA THR A 346 1.35 -52.92 37.19
C THR A 346 2.17 -52.70 38.45
N ARG A 347 1.51 -52.26 39.52
CA ARG A 347 2.09 -52.02 40.84
C ARG A 347 1.77 -53.20 41.75
N THR A 348 2.79 -53.79 42.35
CA THR A 348 2.63 -54.83 43.37
C THR A 348 3.30 -54.38 44.65
N SER A 349 2.61 -54.48 45.78
CA SER A 349 3.16 -54.11 47.09
C SER A 349 3.09 -55.29 48.05
N GLU A 350 3.94 -55.30 49.07
CA GLU A 350 3.98 -56.38 50.06
C GLU A 350 2.66 -56.54 50.85
N TYR A 351 1.88 -55.45 50.97
CA TYR A 351 0.73 -55.38 51.86
C TYR A 351 -0.62 -55.13 51.15
N ASN A 352 -0.63 -54.95 49.83
CA ASN A 352 -1.85 -54.71 49.06
C ASN A 352 -1.88 -55.56 47.79
N ASP A 353 -3.09 -55.82 47.30
CA ASP A 353 -3.32 -56.49 46.02
C ASP A 353 -2.65 -55.74 44.86
N PRO A 354 -2.25 -56.46 43.79
CA PRO A 354 -1.72 -55.83 42.59
C PRO A 354 -2.73 -54.88 41.97
N ASP A 355 -2.22 -53.73 41.54
CA ASP A 355 -2.98 -52.65 40.94
C ASP A 355 -2.49 -52.40 39.51
N VAL A 356 -3.40 -52.11 38.59
CA VAL A 356 -3.12 -51.94 37.16
C VAL A 356 -3.81 -50.69 36.65
N TYR A 357 -3.02 -49.77 36.11
CA TYR A 357 -3.50 -48.49 35.59
C TYR A 357 -2.70 -48.07 34.35
N TYR A 358 -3.20 -47.05 33.65
CA TYR A 358 -2.73 -46.60 32.35
C TYR A 358 -2.37 -45.12 32.39
N ASN A 359 -1.13 -44.78 32.05
CA ASN A 359 -0.60 -43.42 32.07
C ASN A 359 0.10 -43.09 30.75
N TYR A 360 0.54 -41.84 30.59
CA TYR A 360 1.53 -41.46 29.60
C TYR A 360 2.65 -40.62 30.20
N LYS A 361 3.83 -40.67 29.55
CA LYS A 361 4.98 -39.80 29.83
C LYS A 361 5.60 -39.38 28.51
N GLY A 362 6.10 -38.15 28.45
CA GLY A 362 6.86 -37.67 27.32
C GLY A 362 7.28 -36.22 27.48
N TYR A 363 7.37 -35.51 26.36
CA TYR A 363 7.74 -34.10 26.34
C TYR A 363 6.85 -33.31 25.38
N LYS A 364 6.56 -32.07 25.75
CA LYS A 364 5.88 -31.05 24.93
C LYS A 364 6.86 -30.00 24.44
N ASN A 365 6.46 -29.23 23.42
CA ASN A 365 7.24 -28.14 22.82
C ASN A 365 8.54 -28.57 22.11
N TYR A 366 8.60 -29.74 21.47
CA TYR A 366 9.72 -30.00 20.55
C TYR A 366 9.59 -29.12 19.30
N ASN A 367 10.69 -28.47 18.89
CA ASN A 367 10.73 -27.80 17.59
C ASN A 367 10.96 -28.83 16.49
N LEU A 368 10.10 -28.83 15.47
CA LEU A 368 10.33 -29.57 14.24
C LEU A 368 11.29 -28.79 13.33
N GLU A 369 12.53 -29.25 13.25
CA GLU A 369 13.58 -28.60 12.47
C GLU A 369 14.35 -29.63 11.65
N ASN A 370 14.51 -29.39 10.35
CA ASN A 370 15.33 -30.23 9.47
C ASN A 370 15.03 -31.74 9.59
N ASN A 371 13.75 -32.11 9.58
CA ASN A 371 13.29 -33.51 9.73
C ASN A 371 13.65 -34.17 11.08
N ARG A 372 13.79 -33.36 12.14
CA ARG A 372 14.13 -33.79 13.50
C ARG A 372 13.28 -33.07 14.54
N LEU A 373 13.04 -33.72 15.68
CA LEU A 373 12.49 -33.09 16.88
C LEU A 373 13.64 -32.58 17.75
N VAL A 374 13.72 -31.27 17.96
CA VAL A 374 14.80 -30.62 18.69
C VAL A 374 14.28 -30.06 20.00
N LYS A 375 15.03 -30.29 21.08
CA LYS A 375 14.76 -29.67 22.39
C LYS A 375 15.34 -28.27 22.44
N ASP A 376 14.64 -27.38 23.10
CA ASP A 376 15.09 -26.05 23.50
C ASP A 376 14.83 -25.83 25.01
N ASP A 377 14.90 -24.57 25.44
CA ASP A 377 14.70 -24.15 26.82
C ASP A 377 13.23 -24.19 27.28
N ILE A 378 12.26 -24.26 26.37
CA ILE A 378 10.83 -24.37 26.67
C ILE A 378 10.31 -25.81 26.55
N THR A 379 11.16 -26.76 26.15
CA THR A 379 10.80 -28.18 26.08
C THR A 379 10.67 -28.77 27.48
N GLU A 380 9.47 -29.23 27.83
CA GLU A 380 9.12 -29.65 29.18
C GLU A 380 8.60 -31.09 29.21
N GLU A 381 8.79 -31.76 30.35
CA GLU A 381 8.18 -33.05 30.61
C GLU A 381 6.67 -32.91 30.73
N VAL A 382 5.94 -33.89 30.19
CA VAL A 382 4.49 -33.97 30.31
C VAL A 382 4.09 -35.38 30.69
N SER A 383 3.06 -35.49 31.53
CA SER A 383 2.48 -36.76 31.94
C SER A 383 1.00 -36.61 32.23
N THR A 384 0.30 -37.74 32.31
CA THR A 384 -1.08 -37.73 32.78
C THR A 384 -1.21 -37.09 34.16
N SER A 385 -2.37 -36.48 34.41
CA SER A 385 -2.73 -35.87 35.69
C SER A 385 -3.32 -36.89 36.69
N SER A 386 -3.89 -37.99 36.19
CA SER A 386 -4.51 -39.08 36.96
C SER A 386 -4.18 -40.44 36.36
N ASP A 387 -4.21 -41.46 37.23
CA ASP A 387 -4.08 -42.85 36.80
C ASP A 387 -5.41 -43.31 36.17
N GLU A 388 -5.40 -43.81 34.93
CA GLU A 388 -6.60 -44.30 34.26
C GLU A 388 -6.82 -45.80 34.48
N ASP A 389 -8.08 -46.20 34.70
CA ASP A 389 -8.44 -47.59 35.00
C ASP A 389 -8.37 -48.50 33.75
N SER A 390 -8.49 -47.93 32.55
CA SER A 390 -8.40 -48.67 31.30
C SER A 390 -7.68 -47.91 30.18
N MET A 391 -7.16 -48.66 29.21
CA MET A 391 -6.54 -48.09 28.01
C MET A 391 -7.54 -47.30 27.15
N ASN A 392 -8.83 -47.65 27.21
CA ASN A 392 -9.84 -46.91 26.46
C ASN A 392 -10.06 -45.53 27.07
N ASP A 393 -10.11 -45.43 28.40
CA ASP A 393 -10.28 -44.15 29.09
C ASP A 393 -9.11 -43.21 28.76
N LEU A 394 -7.88 -43.72 28.82
CA LEU A 394 -6.68 -42.98 28.38
C LEU A 394 -6.74 -42.59 26.90
N HIS A 395 -7.22 -43.47 26.02
CA HIS A 395 -7.33 -43.17 24.59
C HIS A 395 -8.38 -42.08 24.31
N ASP A 396 -9.51 -42.12 25.02
CA ASP A 396 -10.58 -41.14 24.91
C ASP A 396 -10.10 -39.76 25.41
N GLU A 397 -9.37 -39.71 26.55
CA GLU A 397 -8.70 -38.49 27.05
C GLU A 397 -7.74 -37.91 26.00
N LEU A 398 -6.82 -38.74 25.49
CA LEU A 398 -5.85 -38.30 24.50
C LEU A 398 -6.52 -37.79 23.22
N THR A 399 -7.58 -38.45 22.77
CA THR A 399 -8.33 -38.02 21.58
C THR A 399 -9.08 -36.72 21.82
N SER A 400 -9.67 -36.52 23.02
CA SER A 400 -10.30 -35.24 23.38
C SER A 400 -9.31 -34.09 23.49
N ASP A 401 -8.05 -34.40 23.78
CA ASP A 401 -6.95 -33.43 23.85
C ASP A 401 -6.22 -33.27 22.51
N ASP A 402 -6.80 -33.71 21.39
CA ASP A 402 -6.26 -33.63 20.02
C ASP A 402 -4.96 -34.40 19.77
N TYR A 403 -4.64 -35.38 20.61
CA TYR A 403 -3.55 -36.29 20.31
C TYR A 403 -3.92 -37.26 19.19
N LYS A 404 -3.00 -37.41 18.25
CA LYS A 404 -3.05 -38.37 17.15
C LYS A 404 -2.08 -39.51 17.44
N LYS A 405 -2.48 -40.73 17.09
CA LYS A 405 -1.60 -41.91 17.19
C LYS A 405 -0.49 -41.83 16.14
N LEU A 406 0.75 -42.13 16.53
CA LEU A 406 1.97 -42.06 15.69
C LEU A 406 2.04 -43.16 14.61
#